data_AF-A0AA89BRN7-F1
#
_entry.id   AF-A0AA89BRN7-F1
#
_cell.length_a   1.000
_cell.length_b   1.000
_cell.length_c   1.000
_cell.angle_alpha   90.00
_cell.angle_beta   90.00
_cell.angle_gamma   90.00
#
_symmetry.space_group_name_H-M   'P 1'
#
loop_
_entity.id
_entity.type
_entity.pdbx_description
1 polymer ?
#
loop_
_entity_poly.entity_id
_entity_poly.type
_entity_poly.pdbx_seq_one_letter_code
_entity_poly.pdbx_strand_id
1 'polypeptide(L)'
;MKMVLGLQQQCGCGGVPARDGRVEGLETKSGILHLVQNKDHKVRKVSMYVRVYQNCFEHYMLIFKDQKYTNQAVFVNLKNSLVKKSGDQDNEFDVIPDNIDGSVFTFHTNSDKELESWLSVLQSVSQSPGSKGCISPTLSPVIPRAPLMPPLTEEDEEGD
;
A
#
# COMPACT_ATOMS: atom_id res chain seq x y z
N MET A 1 17.23 24.59 32.21
CA MET A 1 16.79 24.40 30.81
C MET A 1 16.06 23.07 30.74
N LYS A 2 14.76 23.08 30.38
CA LYS A 2 13.84 21.94 30.45
C LYS A 2 13.67 21.41 29.01
N MET A 3 14.24 20.25 28.68
CA MET A 3 14.08 19.66 27.35
C MET A 3 12.80 18.84 27.31
N VAL A 4 11.88 19.26 26.44
CA VAL A 4 10.65 18.56 26.10
C VAL A 4 11.02 17.39 25.19
N LEU A 5 10.80 16.16 25.69
CA LEU A 5 10.90 14.94 24.89
C LEU A 5 9.72 14.92 23.91
N GLY A 6 10.04 14.99 22.61
CA GLY A 6 9.09 14.79 21.53
C GLY A 6 8.52 13.36 21.56
N LEU A 7 7.20 13.28 21.43
CA LEU A 7 6.42 12.04 21.41
C LEU A 7 6.81 11.22 20.16
N GLN A 8 7.61 10.18 20.34
CA GLN A 8 7.90 9.21 19.28
C GLN A 8 6.70 8.29 19.13
N GLN A 9 5.92 8.46 18.05
CA GLN A 9 4.90 7.50 17.66
C GLN A 9 5.58 6.18 17.28
N GLN A 10 5.58 5.23 18.21
CA GLN A 10 5.93 3.84 17.97
C GLN A 10 4.90 3.22 17.02
N CYS A 11 5.32 2.95 15.78
CA CYS A 11 4.64 1.92 14.99
C CYS A 11 4.99 0.57 15.64
N GLY A 12 3.97 -0.14 16.13
CA GLY A 12 4.07 -1.44 16.81
C GLY A 12 4.42 -2.60 15.88
N CYS A 13 5.42 -2.43 15.01
CA CYS A 13 5.97 -3.48 14.18
C CYS A 13 7.04 -4.19 15.02
N GLY A 14 6.73 -5.40 15.52
CA GLY A 14 7.64 -6.20 16.33
C GLY A 14 9.03 -6.28 15.71
N GLY A 15 10.02 -5.79 16.45
CA GLY A 15 11.40 -5.70 16.01
C GLY A 15 12.03 -7.08 15.77
N VAL A 16 12.64 -7.25 14.61
CA VAL A 16 13.64 -8.29 14.38
C VAL A 16 15.01 -7.59 14.35
N PRO A 17 16.01 -8.04 15.14
CA PRO A 17 17.30 -7.38 15.16
C PRO A 17 18.06 -7.70 13.86
N ALA A 18 18.32 -6.66 13.07
CA ALA A 18 19.22 -6.73 11.93
C ALA A 18 20.66 -6.90 12.43
N ARG A 19 21.28 -8.02 12.09
CA ARG A 19 22.74 -8.17 12.11
C ARG A 19 23.21 -8.22 10.67
N ASP A 20 24.05 -7.24 10.34
CA ASP A 20 24.97 -7.18 9.20
C ASP A 20 24.57 -6.29 8.00
N GLY A 21 25.16 -5.10 7.94
CA GLY A 21 25.84 -4.53 6.76
C GLY A 21 25.14 -4.33 5.40
N ARG A 22 23.89 -4.72 5.22
CA ARG A 22 23.06 -4.43 4.05
C ARG A 22 21.73 -3.91 4.58
N VAL A 23 21.02 -3.07 3.84
CA VAL A 23 19.66 -2.66 4.25
C VAL A 23 18.70 -3.84 3.99
N GLU A 24 18.94 -4.93 4.71
CA GLU A 24 18.14 -6.14 4.86
C GLU A 24 17.09 -5.84 5.92
N GLY A 25 15.89 -5.46 5.49
CA GLY A 25 14.82 -5.19 6.46
C GLY A 25 13.44 -4.93 5.88
N LEU A 26 13.28 -4.90 4.55
CA LEU A 26 12.01 -4.58 3.91
C LEU A 26 11.54 -5.65 2.92
N GLU A 27 12.40 -6.58 2.51
CA GLU A 27 12.02 -7.66 1.60
C GLU A 27 11.26 -8.74 2.39
N THR A 28 9.99 -8.92 2.05
CA THR A 28 9.11 -9.89 2.74
C THR A 28 9.16 -11.26 2.08
N LYS A 29 9.31 -11.29 0.75
CA LYS A 29 9.38 -12.53 -0.03
C LYS A 29 10.06 -12.29 -1.37
N SER A 30 10.84 -13.26 -1.81
CA SER A 30 11.36 -13.31 -3.18
C SER A 30 11.38 -14.74 -3.72
N GLY A 31 11.39 -14.85 -5.04
CA GLY A 31 11.40 -16.14 -5.71
C GLY A 31 11.17 -16.04 -7.21
N ILE A 32 11.16 -17.18 -7.88
CA ILE A 32 10.86 -17.28 -9.31
C ILE A 32 9.37 -17.55 -9.45
N LEU A 33 8.71 -16.74 -10.28
CA LEU A 33 7.32 -16.95 -10.70
C LEU A 33 7.27 -17.05 -12.22
N HIS A 34 6.27 -17.74 -12.75
CA HIS A 34 6.08 -17.84 -14.20
C HIS A 34 4.99 -16.87 -14.64
N LEU A 35 5.39 -15.76 -15.25
CA LEU A 35 4.45 -14.81 -15.84
C LEU A 35 3.78 -15.43 -17.07
N VAL A 36 2.46 -15.51 -17.04
CA VAL A 36 1.62 -16.01 -18.13
C VAL A 36 1.40 -14.88 -19.13
N GLN A 37 1.77 -15.11 -20.38
CA GLN A 37 1.58 -14.18 -21.49
C GLN A 37 0.72 -14.82 -22.56
N ASN A 38 -0.39 -14.18 -22.93
CA ASN A 38 -1.17 -14.56 -24.08
C ASN A 38 -0.72 -13.73 -25.29
N LYS A 39 -0.06 -14.37 -26.25
CA LYS A 39 0.33 -13.75 -27.53
C LYS A 39 -0.09 -14.67 -28.67
N ASP A 40 -0.76 -14.10 -29.67
CA ASP A 40 -1.15 -14.81 -30.90
C ASP A 40 -1.98 -16.08 -30.62
N HIS A 41 -2.94 -15.99 -29.69
CA HIS A 41 -3.76 -17.12 -29.19
C HIS A 41 -2.96 -18.27 -28.54
N LYS A 42 -1.68 -18.04 -28.24
CA LYS A 42 -0.82 -19.00 -27.56
C LYS A 42 -0.44 -18.48 -26.18
N VAL A 43 -0.72 -19.29 -25.17
CA VAL A 43 -0.26 -19.06 -23.81
C VAL A 43 1.22 -19.45 -23.71
N ARG A 44 2.06 -18.53 -23.25
CA ARG A 44 3.48 -18.76 -22.94
C ARG A 44 3.73 -18.41 -21.48
N LYS A 45 4.54 -19.23 -20.80
CA LYS A 45 4.99 -18.98 -19.43
C LYS A 45 6.44 -18.50 -19.47
N VAL A 46 6.71 -17.33 -18.89
CA VAL A 46 8.03 -16.71 -18.83
C VAL A 46 8.49 -16.66 -17.39
N SER A 47 9.62 -17.29 -17.07
CA SER A 47 10.20 -17.22 -15.73
C SER A 47 10.67 -15.79 -15.44
N MET A 48 10.21 -15.25 -14.33
CA MET A 48 10.57 -13.93 -13.82
C MET A 48 11.01 -14.07 -12.36
N TYR A 49 12.02 -13.31 -11.97
CA TYR A 49 12.40 -13.21 -10.57
C TYR A 49 11.63 -12.06 -9.93
N VAL A 50 10.93 -12.35 -8.84
CA VAL A 50 10.01 -11.42 -8.18
C VAL A 50 10.48 -11.16 -6.76
N ARG A 51 10.42 -9.89 -6.35
CA ARG A 51 10.68 -9.46 -4.97
C ARG A 51 9.54 -8.59 -4.48
N VAL A 52 9.08 -8.86 -3.26
CA VAL A 52 8.03 -8.09 -2.59
C VAL A 52 8.65 -7.37 -1.40
N TYR A 53 8.45 -6.07 -1.37
CA TYR A 53 8.89 -5.20 -0.29
C TYR A 53 7.67 -4.66 0.44
N GLN A 54 7.70 -4.73 1.76
CA GLN A 54 6.64 -4.21 2.62
C GLN A 54 7.25 -3.41 3.76
N ASN A 55 6.76 -2.18 3.92
CA ASN A 55 7.07 -1.34 5.06
C ASN A 55 5.81 -0.57 5.47
N CYS A 56 5.90 0.25 6.52
CA CYS A 56 4.74 1.00 7.03
C CYS A 56 4.19 2.06 6.05
N PHE A 57 4.99 2.48 5.07
CA PHE A 57 4.74 3.62 4.20
C PHE A 57 4.48 3.23 2.75
N GLU A 58 4.99 2.08 2.31
CA GLU A 58 4.96 1.64 0.93
C GLU A 58 5.04 0.11 0.86
N HIS A 59 4.25 -0.43 -0.06
CA HIS A 59 4.27 -1.84 -0.39
C HIS A 59 4.33 -1.97 -1.91
N TYR A 60 5.33 -2.68 -2.40
CA TYR A 60 5.55 -2.79 -3.82
C TYR A 60 6.19 -4.11 -4.17
N MET A 61 6.04 -4.48 -5.43
CA MET A 61 6.66 -5.65 -6.03
C MET A 61 7.56 -5.22 -7.17
N LEU A 62 8.75 -5.81 -7.24
CA LEU A 62 9.67 -5.69 -8.36
C LEU A 62 9.70 -7.00 -9.13
N ILE A 63 9.51 -6.92 -10.44
CA ILE A 63 9.57 -8.06 -11.36
C ILE A 63 10.78 -7.87 -12.27
N PHE A 64 11.69 -8.82 -12.25
CA PHE A 64 12.89 -8.85 -13.07
C PHE A 64 12.83 -10.02 -14.04
N LYS A 65 13.34 -9.83 -15.25
CA LYS A 65 13.50 -10.93 -16.22
C LYS A 65 14.49 -11.99 -15.71
N ASP A 66 15.53 -11.55 -15.01
CA ASP A 66 16.59 -12.40 -14.49
C ASP A 66 16.86 -12.06 -13.01
N GLN A 67 17.46 -12.98 -12.26
CA GLN A 67 17.81 -12.78 -10.84
C GLN A 67 18.90 -11.71 -10.63
N LYS A 68 19.68 -11.41 -11.67
CA LYS A 68 20.67 -10.32 -11.64
C LYS A 68 19.91 -9.00 -11.58
N TYR A 69 20.32 -8.11 -10.69
CA TYR A 69 19.79 -6.74 -10.62
C TYR A 69 20.07 -6.03 -11.95
N THR A 70 19.12 -6.11 -12.87
CA THR A 70 19.13 -5.34 -14.10
C THR A 70 18.32 -4.08 -13.88
N ASN A 71 18.69 -2.98 -14.53
CA ASN A 71 17.92 -1.72 -14.50
C ASN A 71 16.56 -1.82 -15.22
N GLN A 72 16.14 -3.02 -15.64
CA GLN A 72 14.90 -3.28 -16.36
C GLN A 72 13.90 -4.03 -15.47
N ALA A 73 13.63 -3.48 -14.30
CA ALA A 73 12.60 -4.00 -13.40
C ALA A 73 11.25 -3.37 -13.71
N VAL A 74 10.18 -4.17 -13.65
CA VAL A 74 8.81 -3.64 -13.59
C VAL A 74 8.47 -3.41 -12.12
N PHE A 75 8.09 -2.18 -11.80
CA PHE A 75 7.62 -1.79 -10.49
C PHE A 75 6.10 -1.85 -10.43
N VAL A 76 5.55 -2.53 -9.41
CA VAL A 76 4.11 -2.63 -9.18
C VAL A 76 3.80 -2.14 -7.77
N ASN A 77 3.00 -1.09 -7.66
CA ASN A 77 2.51 -0.59 -6.37
C ASN A 77 1.38 -1.50 -5.86
N LEU A 78 1.61 -2.21 -4.77
CA LEU A 78 0.67 -3.18 -4.24
C LEU A 78 -0.45 -2.54 -3.40
N LYS A 79 -0.31 -1.30 -2.94
CA LYS A 79 -1.34 -0.62 -2.13
C LYS A 79 -2.66 -0.43 -2.87
N ASN A 80 -2.56 -0.15 -4.17
CA ASN A 80 -3.71 0.05 -5.04
C ASN A 80 -3.85 -1.12 -6.03
N SER A 81 -3.21 -2.26 -5.77
CA SER A 81 -3.38 -3.43 -6.64
C SER A 81 -4.40 -4.39 -6.05
N LEU A 82 -5.24 -4.96 -6.91
CA LEU A 82 -6.06 -6.12 -6.56
C LEU A 82 -5.25 -7.39 -6.81
N VAL A 83 -5.13 -8.24 -5.79
CA VAL A 83 -4.48 -9.55 -5.90
C VAL A 83 -5.49 -10.65 -5.60
N LYS A 84 -5.69 -11.57 -6.55
CA LYS A 84 -6.68 -12.65 -6.43
C LYS A 84 -6.18 -13.94 -7.08
N LYS A 85 -6.69 -15.07 -6.61
CA LYS A 85 -6.53 -16.36 -7.32
C LYS A 85 -7.22 -16.25 -8.69
N SER A 86 -6.55 -16.73 -9.74
CA SER A 86 -7.15 -16.76 -11.08
C SER A 86 -8.24 -17.82 -11.11
N GLY A 87 -9.37 -17.53 -11.76
CA GLY A 87 -10.49 -18.46 -11.89
C GLY A 87 -10.31 -19.48 -13.03
N ASP A 88 -9.33 -19.25 -13.91
CA ASP A 88 -9.23 -19.96 -15.19
C ASP A 88 -8.33 -21.20 -15.14
N GLN A 89 -7.31 -21.22 -14.26
CA GLN A 89 -6.37 -22.33 -14.12
C GLN A 89 -5.90 -22.53 -12.67
N ASP A 90 -5.61 -23.78 -12.31
CA ASP A 90 -5.01 -24.13 -11.02
C ASP A 90 -3.60 -23.51 -10.87
N ASN A 91 -3.24 -23.14 -9.65
CA ASN A 91 -1.94 -22.56 -9.27
C ASN A 91 -1.61 -21.19 -9.89
N GLU A 92 -2.62 -20.47 -10.40
CA GLU A 92 -2.46 -19.12 -10.95
C GLU A 92 -3.09 -18.04 -10.07
N PHE A 93 -2.49 -16.85 -10.09
CA PHE A 93 -3.04 -15.65 -9.46
C PHE A 93 -2.80 -14.42 -10.32
N ASP A 94 -3.71 -13.46 -10.21
CA ASP A 94 -3.66 -12.18 -10.91
C ASP A 94 -3.24 -11.07 -9.95
N VAL A 95 -2.34 -10.22 -10.43
CA VAL A 95 -2.04 -8.91 -9.85
C VAL A 95 -2.52 -7.85 -10.84
N ILE A 96 -3.53 -7.10 -10.43
CA ILE A 96 -4.17 -6.06 -11.23
C ILE A 96 -3.84 -4.72 -10.57
N PRO A 97 -2.82 -3.99 -11.07
CA PRO A 97 -2.55 -2.64 -10.59
C PRO A 97 -3.70 -1.70 -10.96
N ASP A 98 -4.00 -0.75 -10.07
CA ASP A 98 -4.85 0.40 -10.40
C ASP A 98 -4.05 1.40 -11.23
N ASN A 99 -3.83 1.05 -12.50
CA ASN A 99 -3.27 1.94 -13.50
C ASN A 99 -4.24 2.08 -14.69
N ILE A 100 -4.17 3.25 -15.34
CA ILE A 100 -4.98 3.56 -16.53
C ILE A 100 -4.75 2.59 -17.69
N ASP A 101 -3.62 1.87 -17.70
CA ASP A 101 -3.26 0.93 -18.76
C ASP A 101 -4.03 -0.39 -18.68
N GLY A 102 -4.75 -0.66 -17.57
CA GLY A 102 -5.52 -1.89 -17.37
C GLY A 102 -4.66 -3.15 -17.45
N SER A 103 -3.38 -3.05 -17.08
CA SER A 103 -2.44 -4.17 -17.17
C SER A 103 -2.79 -5.23 -16.13
N VAL A 104 -2.73 -6.51 -16.52
CA VAL A 104 -2.93 -7.63 -15.60
C VAL A 104 -1.70 -8.53 -15.66
N PHE A 105 -1.11 -8.81 -14.51
CA PHE A 105 -0.01 -9.76 -14.38
C PHE A 105 -0.55 -11.07 -13.81
N THR A 106 -0.70 -12.07 -14.67
CA THR A 106 -1.07 -13.43 -14.25
C THR A 106 0.19 -14.23 -14.01
N PHE A 107 0.39 -14.72 -12.79
CA PHE A 107 1.52 -15.55 -12.40
C PHE A 107 1.06 -16.97 -12.11
N HIS A 108 1.87 -17.92 -12.57
CA HIS A 108 1.73 -19.33 -12.29
C HIS A 108 2.82 -19.80 -11.32
N THR A 109 2.41 -20.63 -10.36
CA THR A 109 3.28 -21.26 -9.35
C THR A 109 3.37 -22.77 -9.58
N ASN A 110 4.37 -23.43 -9.00
CA ASN A 110 4.57 -24.87 -9.24
C ASN A 110 3.69 -25.76 -8.34
N SER A 111 3.06 -25.18 -7.32
CA SER A 111 2.22 -25.90 -6.37
C SER A 111 1.22 -24.98 -5.69
N ASP A 112 0.09 -25.53 -5.26
CA ASP A 112 -0.94 -24.78 -4.53
C ASP A 112 -0.40 -24.21 -3.21
N LYS A 113 0.51 -24.93 -2.55
CA LYS A 113 1.22 -24.41 -1.36
C LYS A 113 2.04 -23.14 -1.66
N GLU A 114 2.67 -23.10 -2.82
CA GLU A 114 3.43 -21.92 -3.26
C GLU A 114 2.47 -20.77 -3.60
N LEU A 115 1.38 -21.06 -4.31
CA LEU A 115 0.30 -20.10 -4.59
C LEU A 115 -0.20 -19.44 -3.29
N GLU A 116 -0.65 -20.23 -2.32
CA GLU A 116 -1.18 -19.71 -1.06
C GLU A 116 -0.13 -18.90 -0.29
N SER A 117 1.14 -19.31 -0.33
CA SER A 117 2.24 -18.57 0.28
C SER A 117 2.53 -17.22 -0.41
N TRP A 118 2.32 -17.11 -1.71
CA TRP A 118 2.43 -15.84 -2.42
C TRP A 118 1.21 -14.96 -2.18
N LEU A 119 0.00 -15.52 -2.24
CA LEU A 119 -1.24 -14.82 -1.95
C LEU A 119 -1.24 -14.22 -0.55
N SER A 120 -0.79 -14.98 0.47
CA SER A 120 -0.76 -14.48 1.84
C SER A 120 0.10 -13.21 1.98
N VAL A 121 1.23 -13.14 1.28
CA VAL A 121 2.12 -11.98 1.31
C VAL A 121 1.53 -10.83 0.50
N LEU A 122 1.07 -11.08 -0.72
CA LEU A 122 0.58 -10.04 -1.63
C LEU A 122 -0.77 -9.44 -1.21
N GLN A 123 -1.67 -10.24 -0.63
CA GLN A 123 -3.00 -9.80 -0.17
C GLN A 123 -2.98 -9.14 1.21
N SER A 124 -2.01 -9.48 2.07
CA SER A 124 -1.84 -8.78 3.35
C SER A 124 -1.69 -7.27 3.20
N VAL A 125 -1.26 -6.84 2.01
CA VAL A 125 -1.08 -5.45 1.61
C VAL A 125 -2.34 -4.83 1.02
N SER A 126 -3.02 -5.52 0.10
CA SER A 126 -4.19 -4.99 -0.60
C SER A 126 -5.40 -4.83 0.33
N GLN A 127 -5.38 -5.48 1.50
CA GLN A 127 -6.41 -5.38 2.54
C GLN A 127 -6.16 -4.28 3.57
N SER A 128 -5.11 -3.46 3.42
CA SER A 128 -4.99 -2.22 4.19
C SER A 128 -6.26 -1.39 3.96
N PRO A 129 -7.09 -1.12 5.00
CA PRO A 129 -8.34 -0.38 4.85
C PRO A 129 -8.00 1.11 4.68
N GLY A 130 -7.49 1.46 3.50
CA GLY A 130 -7.29 2.84 3.04
C GLY A 130 -8.52 3.41 2.36
N SER A 131 -9.73 3.01 2.77
CA SER A 131 -10.99 3.71 2.46
C SER A 131 -12.13 3.25 3.39
N LYS A 132 -11.87 3.26 4.69
CA LYS A 132 -12.92 3.63 5.66
C LYS A 132 -12.30 4.77 6.44
N GLY A 133 -12.85 5.97 6.24
CA GLY A 133 -12.28 7.21 6.72
C GLY A 133 -11.68 7.06 8.12
N CYS A 134 -10.35 7.22 8.20
CA CYS A 134 -9.80 7.88 9.36
C CYS A 134 -10.46 9.25 9.37
N ILE A 135 -11.56 9.33 10.10
CA ILE A 135 -12.05 10.58 10.64
C ILE A 135 -10.85 11.12 11.41
N SER A 136 -10.10 12.03 10.79
CA SER A 136 -9.27 12.94 11.56
C SER A 136 -10.16 13.40 12.71
N PRO A 137 -9.76 13.28 13.99
CA PRO A 137 -10.41 14.09 14.99
C PRO A 137 -10.09 15.52 14.56
N THR A 138 -11.08 16.16 13.95
CA THR A 138 -11.01 17.57 13.61
C THR A 138 -10.81 18.25 14.95
N LEU A 139 -9.56 18.57 15.29
CA LEU A 139 -9.25 19.60 16.26
C LEU A 139 -9.60 20.92 15.58
N SER A 140 -10.89 21.10 15.28
CA SER A 140 -11.44 22.43 15.14
C SER A 140 -11.19 23.08 16.49
N PRO A 141 -10.37 24.14 16.59
CA PRO A 141 -10.32 24.90 17.82
C PRO A 141 -11.76 25.30 18.13
N VAL A 142 -12.24 24.89 19.31
CA VAL A 142 -13.51 25.37 19.85
C VAL A 142 -13.37 26.89 19.87
N ILE A 143 -14.03 27.57 18.93
CA ILE A 143 -14.11 29.02 18.96
C ILE A 143 -14.92 29.33 20.22
N PRO A 144 -14.31 29.93 21.27
CA PRO A 144 -15.11 30.39 22.39
C PRO A 144 -16.12 31.38 21.81
N ARG A 145 -17.41 31.06 21.94
CA ARG A 145 -18.49 31.96 21.56
C ARG A 145 -18.31 33.22 22.41
N ALA A 146 -17.71 34.25 21.82
CA ALA A 146 -17.73 35.57 22.42
C ALA A 146 -19.21 35.97 22.62
N PRO A 147 -19.54 36.64 23.73
CA PRO A 147 -20.89 37.12 23.94
C PRO A 147 -21.28 38.05 22.79
N LEU A 148 -22.47 37.82 22.25
CA LEU A 148 -23.10 38.67 21.24
C LEU A 148 -23.15 40.10 21.75
N MET A 149 -22.73 41.06 20.91
CA MET A 149 -22.89 42.48 21.21
C MET A 149 -24.36 42.78 21.53
N PRO A 150 -24.63 43.60 22.57
CA PRO A 150 -25.99 44.09 22.79
C PRO A 150 -26.44 44.93 21.59
N PRO A 151 -27.72 44.86 21.20
CA PRO A 151 -28.25 45.71 20.15
C PRO A 151 -28.13 47.18 20.55
N LEU A 152 -27.74 48.02 19.60
CA LEU A 152 -27.76 49.48 19.77
C LEU A 152 -29.22 49.91 19.94
N THR A 153 -29.51 50.56 21.07
CA THR A 153 -30.78 51.24 21.29
C THR A 153 -30.85 52.41 20.32
N GLU A 154 -31.88 52.44 19.47
CA GLU A 154 -32.20 53.61 18.67
C GLU A 154 -32.75 54.67 19.64
N GLU A 155 -32.11 55.85 19.66
CA GLU A 155 -32.57 56.99 20.42
C GLU A 155 -33.66 57.67 19.58
N ASP A 156 -34.91 57.61 20.03
CA ASP A 156 -36.00 58.43 19.48
C ASP A 156 -35.67 59.91 19.72
N GLU A 157 -35.37 60.66 18.66
CA GLU A 157 -35.30 62.11 18.71
C GLU A 157 -36.73 62.67 18.77
N GLU A 158 -37.30 62.69 19.97
CA GLU A 158 -38.53 63.41 20.31
C GLU A 158 -38.20 64.91 20.41
N GLY A 159 -38.91 65.71 19.62
CA GLY A 159 -38.53 67.08 19.30
C GLY A 159 -38.87 68.15 20.32
N ASP A 160 -38.34 69.34 20.04
CA ASP A 160 -39.02 70.65 20.08
C ASP A 160 -38.29 71.63 19.14
#